data_AF-A0A7J9XSK5-F1
#
_entry.id   AF-A0A7J9XSK5-F1
#
_cell.length_a   1.000
_cell.length_b   1.000
_cell.length_c   1.000
_cell.angle_alpha   90.00
_cell.angle_beta   90.00
_cell.angle_gamma   90.00
#
_symmetry.space_group_name_H-M   'P 1'
#
loop_
_entity.id
_entity.type
_entity.pdbx_description
1 polymer ?
#
loop_
_entity_poly.entity_id
_entity_poly.type
_entity_poly.pdbx_seq_one_letter_code
_entity_poly.pdbx_strand_id
1 'polypeptide(L)'
;MTHSGMTPSGMTPGIDRELLAERAAAVGRHLDRVAHHLPQEPADLGPETAATDTVVLHLWQAVQVVIDLAVSTCVRLGLGSPPTYADAFRQLADAQIISPELADRLARATGFRNLVVHAYGRLDLQRVHAIASSGPADLRAFLVALRDRAGGEARE
;
A
#
# COMPACT_ATOMS: atom_id res chain seq x y z
N MET A 1 -20.04 -38.99 31.14
CA MET A 1 -20.57 -38.29 29.95
C MET A 1 -19.52 -37.27 29.53
N THR A 2 -18.69 -37.65 28.58
CA THR A 2 -17.60 -36.85 28.01
C THR A 2 -18.18 -35.93 26.94
N HIS A 3 -18.15 -34.62 27.14
CA HIS A 3 -18.41 -33.69 26.06
C HIS A 3 -17.10 -33.39 25.33
N SER A 4 -16.83 -34.21 24.30
CA SER A 4 -16.19 -33.75 23.06
C SER A 4 -16.93 -32.48 22.61
N GLY A 5 -16.27 -31.38 22.29
CA GLY A 5 -15.28 -31.28 21.23
C GLY A 5 -15.93 -30.46 20.12
N MET A 6 -15.65 -29.15 20.10
CA MET A 6 -15.78 -28.31 18.91
C MET A 6 -14.96 -27.04 19.15
N THR A 7 -13.64 -27.16 19.02
CA THR A 7 -12.83 -25.99 18.68
C THR A 7 -13.15 -25.65 17.22
N PRO A 8 -13.56 -24.41 16.89
CA PRO A 8 -13.72 -24.02 15.50
C PRO A 8 -12.35 -24.14 14.81
N SER A 9 -12.37 -24.75 13.62
CA SER A 9 -11.20 -25.02 12.78
C SER A 9 -10.22 -23.85 12.78
N GLY A 10 -8.98 -24.14 13.17
CA GLY A 10 -7.85 -23.24 12.99
C GLY A 10 -7.57 -23.09 11.49
N MET A 11 -8.06 -21.99 10.91
CA MET A 11 -7.43 -21.39 9.75
C MET A 11 -6.45 -20.35 10.27
N THR A 12 -5.19 -20.71 10.41
CA THR A 12 -4.13 -19.70 10.52
C THR A 12 -4.20 -18.89 9.22
N PRO A 13 -4.58 -17.59 9.23
CA PRO A 13 -4.93 -16.94 7.99
C PRO A 13 -3.65 -16.49 7.28
N GLY A 14 -3.29 -17.22 6.23
CA GLY A 14 -2.37 -16.74 5.21
C GLY A 14 -2.93 -15.51 4.49
N ILE A 15 -2.15 -15.01 3.52
CA ILE A 15 -2.59 -13.89 2.68
C ILE A 15 -3.72 -14.38 1.75
N ASP A 16 -4.91 -13.79 1.88
CA ASP A 16 -6.07 -14.10 1.04
C ASP A 16 -5.80 -13.66 -0.41
N ARG A 17 -5.67 -14.63 -1.31
CA ARG A 17 -5.29 -14.40 -2.70
C ARG A 17 -6.35 -13.69 -3.51
N GLU A 18 -7.63 -13.97 -3.26
CA GLU A 18 -8.72 -13.36 -4.00
C GLU A 18 -8.84 -11.89 -3.61
N LEU A 19 -8.84 -11.61 -2.30
CA LEU A 19 -8.80 -10.25 -1.79
C LEU A 19 -7.56 -9.51 -2.29
N LEU A 20 -6.37 -10.12 -2.25
CA LEU A 20 -5.15 -9.50 -2.75
C LEU A 20 -5.25 -9.15 -4.24
N ALA A 21 -5.80 -10.04 -5.07
CA ALA A 21 -5.99 -9.80 -6.50
C ALA A 21 -6.96 -8.63 -6.75
N GLU A 22 -8.06 -8.57 -6.01
CA GLU A 22 -9.02 -7.45 -6.07
C GLU A 22 -8.35 -6.12 -5.72
N ARG A 23 -7.59 -6.07 -4.61
CA ARG A 23 -6.87 -4.87 -4.17
C ARG A 23 -5.77 -4.48 -5.14
N ALA A 24 -5.04 -5.43 -5.69
CA ALA A 24 -4.02 -5.18 -6.71
C ALA A 24 -4.62 -4.56 -7.97
N ALA A 25 -5.78 -5.06 -8.42
CA ALA A 25 -6.50 -4.49 -9.56
C ALA A 25 -6.99 -3.06 -9.25
N ALA A 26 -7.46 -2.79 -8.03
CA ALA A 26 -7.84 -1.45 -7.59
C ALA A 26 -6.65 -0.48 -7.64
N VAL A 27 -5.50 -0.87 -7.05
CA VAL A 27 -4.26 -0.07 -7.10
C VAL A 27 -3.87 0.20 -8.55
N GLY A 28 -3.89 -0.82 -9.41
CA GLY A 28 -3.61 -0.67 -10.85
C GLY A 28 -4.45 0.43 -11.50
N ARG A 29 -5.78 0.39 -11.32
CA ARG A 29 -6.69 1.41 -11.86
C ARG A 29 -6.37 2.81 -11.35
N HIS A 30 -6.05 2.98 -10.07
CA HIS A 30 -5.65 4.30 -9.55
C HIS A 30 -4.33 4.77 -10.18
N LEU A 31 -3.33 3.89 -10.30
CA LEU A 31 -2.05 4.25 -10.90
C LEU A 31 -2.16 4.58 -12.39
N ASP A 32 -3.07 3.95 -13.12
CA ASP A 32 -3.34 4.29 -14.53
C ASP A 32 -3.94 5.69 -14.65
N ARG A 33 -4.81 6.08 -13.72
CA ARG A 33 -5.37 7.45 -13.65
C ARG A 33 -4.28 8.47 -13.31
N VAL A 34 -3.37 8.15 -12.39
CA VAL A 34 -2.19 8.99 -12.12
C VAL A 34 -1.36 9.14 -13.39
N ALA A 35 -0.98 8.04 -14.04
CA ALA A 35 -0.13 8.08 -15.23
C ALA A 35 -0.76 8.85 -16.41
N HIS A 36 -2.07 8.77 -16.59
CA HIS A 36 -2.77 9.47 -17.67
C HIS A 36 -2.86 10.99 -17.46
N HIS A 37 -2.89 11.45 -16.20
CA HIS A 37 -3.09 12.86 -15.86
C HIS A 37 -1.84 13.56 -15.32
N LEU A 38 -0.75 12.82 -15.09
CA LEU A 38 0.52 13.37 -14.66
C LEU A 38 1.25 14.01 -15.88
N PRO A 39 1.50 15.33 -15.87
CA PRO A 39 2.28 15.95 -16.93
C PRO A 39 3.74 15.46 -16.90
N GLN A 40 4.42 15.56 -18.04
CA GLN A 40 5.83 15.17 -18.14
C GLN A 40 6.72 16.07 -17.28
N GLU A 41 6.51 17.40 -17.37
CA GLU A 41 7.28 18.37 -16.61
C GLU A 41 6.59 18.70 -15.28
N PRO A 42 7.33 18.73 -14.15
CA PRO A 42 6.77 19.09 -12.85
C PRO A 42 6.14 20.49 -12.82
N ALA A 43 6.65 21.41 -13.63
CA ALA A 43 6.16 22.79 -13.71
C ALA A 43 4.72 22.88 -14.28
N ASP A 44 4.28 21.87 -15.03
CA ASP A 44 2.96 21.84 -15.67
C ASP A 44 1.87 21.30 -14.72
N LEU A 45 2.25 20.74 -13.57
CA LEU A 45 1.29 20.34 -12.54
C LEU A 45 0.87 21.57 -11.74
N GLY A 46 -0.15 22.28 -12.23
CA GLY A 46 -0.63 23.53 -11.66
C GLY A 46 -1.65 23.37 -10.53
N PRO A 47 -1.73 24.31 -9.57
CA PRO A 47 -2.73 24.29 -8.51
C PRO A 47 -4.15 24.42 -9.08
N GLU A 48 -5.14 23.84 -8.40
CA GLU A 48 -6.57 23.96 -8.75
C GLU A 48 -6.91 23.47 -10.17
N THR A 49 -6.10 22.58 -10.73
CA THR A 49 -6.38 21.94 -12.01
C THR A 49 -6.99 20.55 -11.81
N ALA A 50 -7.88 20.15 -12.72
CA ALA A 50 -8.46 18.80 -12.70
C ALA A 50 -7.38 17.69 -12.78
N ALA A 51 -6.26 17.97 -13.44
CA ALA A 51 -5.11 17.06 -13.50
C ALA A 51 -4.49 16.87 -12.10
N THR A 52 -4.22 17.97 -11.38
CA THR A 52 -3.71 17.93 -10.00
C THR A 52 -4.66 17.19 -9.07
N ASP A 53 -5.96 17.50 -9.12
CA ASP A 53 -6.94 16.84 -8.26
C ASP A 53 -6.99 15.33 -8.53
N THR A 54 -6.94 14.93 -9.80
CA THR A 54 -6.95 13.53 -10.21
C THR A 54 -5.67 12.82 -9.76
N VAL A 55 -4.50 13.40 -9.99
CA VAL A 55 -3.20 12.83 -9.56
C VAL A 55 -3.17 12.66 -8.05
N VAL A 56 -3.54 13.70 -7.29
CA VAL A 56 -3.51 13.67 -5.83
C VAL A 56 -4.48 12.63 -5.27
N LEU A 57 -5.73 12.63 -5.73
CA LEU A 57 -6.75 11.70 -5.27
C LEU A 57 -6.36 10.24 -5.53
N HIS A 58 -6.02 9.92 -6.78
CA HIS A 58 -5.76 8.53 -7.15
C HIS A 58 -4.45 8.03 -6.54
N LEU A 59 -3.41 8.87 -6.43
CA LEU A 59 -2.17 8.49 -5.75
C LEU A 59 -2.44 8.23 -4.26
N TRP A 60 -3.21 9.09 -3.60
CA TRP A 60 -3.59 8.91 -2.21
C TRP A 60 -4.37 7.60 -1.98
N GLN A 61 -5.33 7.31 -2.85
CA GLN A 61 -6.11 6.05 -2.80
C GLN A 61 -5.22 4.82 -3.01
N ALA A 62 -4.29 4.86 -3.96
CA ALA A 62 -3.35 3.76 -4.20
C ALA A 62 -2.46 3.49 -2.98
N VAL A 63 -1.91 4.55 -2.37
CA VAL A 63 -1.11 4.46 -1.15
C VAL A 63 -1.94 3.91 0.01
N GLN A 64 -3.17 4.38 0.19
CA GLN A 64 -4.04 3.90 1.28
C GLN A 64 -4.35 2.41 1.16
N VAL A 65 -4.67 1.91 -0.03
CA VAL A 65 -4.93 0.47 -0.25
C VAL A 65 -3.70 -0.36 0.11
N VAL A 66 -2.49 0.10 -0.23
CA VAL A 66 -1.24 -0.60 0.11
C VAL A 66 -0.96 -0.57 1.61
N ILE A 67 -1.26 0.53 2.30
CA ILE A 67 -1.18 0.62 3.77
C ILE A 67 -2.15 -0.38 4.41
N ASP A 68 -3.40 -0.43 3.95
CA ASP A 68 -4.42 -1.33 4.51
C ASP A 68 -4.04 -2.80 4.31
N LEU A 69 -3.44 -3.14 3.17
CA LEU A 69 -2.86 -4.47 2.92
C LEU A 69 -1.70 -4.76 3.88
N ALA A 70 -0.79 -3.81 4.11
CA ALA A 70 0.32 -4.00 5.04
C ALA A 70 -0.16 -4.26 6.48
N VAL A 71 -1.07 -3.42 6.97
CA VAL A 71 -1.66 -3.54 8.32
C VAL A 71 -2.40 -4.87 8.47
N SER A 72 -3.28 -5.20 7.52
CA SER A 72 -4.03 -6.45 7.58
C SER A 72 -3.14 -7.69 7.48
N THR A 73 -2.02 -7.61 6.74
CA THR A 73 -1.03 -8.69 6.67
C THR A 73 -0.32 -8.89 8.01
N CYS A 74 0.11 -7.81 8.68
CA CYS A 74 0.68 -7.90 10.03
C CYS A 74 -0.24 -8.62 11.01
N VAL A 75 -1.53 -8.25 11.02
CA VAL A 75 -2.53 -8.85 11.91
C VAL A 75 -2.76 -10.33 11.57
N ARG A 76 -2.90 -10.67 10.28
CA ARG A 76 -3.14 -12.04 9.82
C ARG A 76 -1.98 -12.99 10.14
N LEU A 77 -0.75 -12.50 10.00
CA LEU A 77 0.47 -13.26 10.32
C LEU A 77 0.79 -13.30 11.82
N GLY A 78 -0.03 -12.68 12.67
CA GLY A 78 0.20 -12.66 14.12
C GLY A 78 1.38 -11.79 14.57
N LEU A 79 1.83 -10.83 13.75
CA LEU A 79 2.92 -9.90 14.08
C LEU A 79 2.49 -8.80 15.07
N GLY A 80 1.19 -8.72 15.35
CA GLY A 80 0.59 -7.68 16.19
C GLY A 80 0.03 -6.51 15.39
N SER A 81 -0.52 -5.53 16.10
CA SER A 81 -1.03 -4.30 15.49
C SER A 81 0.10 -3.27 15.37
N PRO A 82 0.41 -2.78 14.16
CA PRO A 82 1.46 -1.79 13.99
C PRO A 82 1.05 -0.45 14.61
N PRO A 83 1.93 0.23 15.38
CA PRO A 83 1.59 1.49 16.05
C PRO A 83 1.44 2.66 15.07
N THR A 84 2.10 2.60 13.91
CA THR A 84 1.91 3.54 12.81
C THR A 84 1.86 2.81 11.47
N TYR A 85 1.38 3.47 10.41
CA TYR A 85 1.41 2.90 9.07
C TYR A 85 2.83 2.62 8.56
N ALA A 86 3.82 3.42 8.96
CA ALA A 86 5.21 3.17 8.63
C ALA A 86 5.73 1.89 9.31
N ASP A 87 5.30 1.65 10.55
CA ASP A 87 5.69 0.45 11.30
C ASP A 87 5.09 -0.83 10.70
N ALA A 88 3.95 -0.76 10.00
CA ALA A 88 3.41 -1.90 9.28
C ALA A 88 4.43 -2.43 8.25
N PHE A 89 5.04 -1.56 7.45
CA PHE A 89 6.05 -1.99 6.48
C PHE A 89 7.34 -2.51 7.14
N ARG A 90 7.77 -1.89 8.25
CA ARG A 90 8.95 -2.34 9.01
C ARG A 90 8.76 -3.74 9.58
N GLN A 91 7.61 -4.01 10.20
CA GLN A 91 7.27 -5.34 10.72
C GLN A 91 7.25 -6.40 9.62
N LEU A 92 6.74 -6.06 8.42
CA LEU A 92 6.77 -6.98 7.28
C LEU A 92 8.19 -7.24 6.77
N ALA A 93 9.10 -6.27 6.87
CA ALA A 93 10.52 -6.49 6.57
C ALA A 93 11.21 -7.37 7.62
N ASP A 94 10.93 -7.15 8.90
CA ASP A 94 11.45 -7.98 10.00
C ASP A 94 11.00 -9.44 9.86
N ALA A 95 9.76 -9.66 9.39
CA ALA A 95 9.21 -10.96 9.04
C ALA A 95 9.65 -11.49 7.65
N GLN A 96 10.59 -10.81 6.98
CA GLN A 96 11.16 -11.16 5.67
C GLN A 96 10.12 -11.29 4.53
N ILE A 97 8.97 -10.63 4.66
CA ILE A 97 7.92 -10.62 3.63
C ILE A 97 8.28 -9.65 2.50
N ILE A 98 8.94 -8.55 2.84
CA ILE A 98 9.46 -7.56 1.89
C ILE A 98 10.90 -7.22 2.26
N SER A 99 11.66 -6.66 1.30
CA SER A 99 13.03 -6.22 1.60
C SER A 99 13.03 -4.97 2.51
N PRO A 100 14.05 -4.79 3.36
CA PRO A 100 14.19 -3.59 4.18
C PRO A 100 14.17 -2.29 3.35
N GLU A 101 14.80 -2.31 2.18
CA GLU A 101 14.88 -1.14 1.29
C GLU A 101 13.50 -0.76 0.72
N LEU A 102 12.67 -1.76 0.40
CA LEU A 102 11.30 -1.54 -0.05
C LEU A 102 10.43 -1.01 1.11
N ALA A 103 10.57 -1.59 2.30
CA ALA A 103 9.86 -1.13 3.48
C ALA A 103 10.18 0.33 3.81
N ASP A 104 11.44 0.74 3.72
CA ASP A 104 11.86 2.12 3.93
C ASP A 104 11.24 3.10 2.94
N ARG A 105 11.16 2.72 1.65
CA ARG A 105 10.51 3.54 0.62
C ARG A 105 9.01 3.66 0.84
N LEU A 106 8.33 2.56 1.16
CA LEU A 106 6.90 2.54 1.46
C LEU A 106 6.55 3.28 2.75
N ALA A 107 7.40 3.17 3.79
CA ALA A 107 7.26 3.92 5.02
C ALA A 107 7.31 5.44 4.75
N ARG A 108 8.20 5.90 3.87
CA ARG A 108 8.22 7.31 3.43
C ARG A 108 6.98 7.69 2.63
N ALA A 109 6.44 6.79 1.81
CA ALA A 109 5.22 7.02 1.05
C ALA A 109 4.00 7.28 1.95
N THR A 110 3.97 6.75 3.18
CA THR A 110 2.90 7.08 4.15
C THR A 110 2.85 8.58 4.50
N GLY A 111 3.98 9.27 4.40
CA GLY A 111 4.07 10.73 4.56
C GLY A 111 3.33 11.52 3.48
N PHE A 112 3.03 10.92 2.32
CA PHE A 112 2.19 11.56 1.30
C PHE A 112 0.79 11.87 1.82
N ARG A 113 0.21 10.97 2.64
CA ARG A 113 -1.08 11.24 3.28
C ARG A 113 -1.02 12.49 4.15
N ASN A 114 0.07 12.67 4.90
CA ASN A 114 0.27 13.86 5.71
C ASN A 114 0.46 15.11 4.85
N LEU A 115 1.16 15.00 3.72
CA LEU A 115 1.31 16.10 2.75
C LEU A 115 -0.05 16.57 2.21
N VAL A 116 -0.95 15.63 1.87
CA VAL A 116 -2.29 15.95 1.36
C VAL A 116 -3.20 16.51 2.46
N VAL A 117 -3.18 15.91 3.66
CA VAL A 117 -4.05 16.31 4.78
C VAL A 117 -3.63 17.64 5.41
N HIS A 118 -2.33 17.92 5.52
CA HIS A 118 -1.82 19.16 6.13
C HIS A 118 -1.67 20.32 5.14
N ALA A 119 -2.19 20.19 3.92
CA ALA A 119 -2.11 21.22 2.89
C ALA A 119 -2.98 22.47 3.15
N TYR A 120 -3.28 22.81 4.42
CA TYR A 120 -4.11 23.95 4.88
C TYR A 120 -3.71 25.34 4.31
N GLY A 121 -2.66 25.44 3.49
CA GLY A 121 -2.30 26.65 2.74
C GLY A 121 -1.98 26.37 1.26
N ARG A 122 -0.95 25.57 0.97
CA ARG A 122 -0.55 25.26 -0.41
C ARG A 122 0.13 23.90 -0.50
N LEU A 123 -0.36 23.04 -1.39
CA LEU A 123 0.25 21.73 -1.68
C LEU A 123 1.57 21.92 -2.43
N ASP A 124 2.62 21.22 -2.02
CA ASP A 124 3.90 21.19 -2.73
C ASP A 124 3.78 20.29 -3.98
N LEU A 125 3.39 20.89 -5.10
CA LEU A 125 3.12 20.18 -6.35
C LEU A 125 4.38 19.57 -6.99
N GLN A 126 5.55 20.15 -6.73
CA GLN A 126 6.82 19.55 -7.16
C GLN A 126 7.04 18.22 -6.44
N ARG A 127 6.78 18.18 -5.13
CA ARG A 127 6.84 16.96 -4.35
C ARG A 127 5.74 15.96 -4.72
N VAL A 128 4.52 16.42 -5.01
CA VAL A 128 3.45 15.54 -5.54
C VAL A 128 3.89 14.88 -6.84
N HIS A 129 4.41 15.67 -7.80
CA HIS A 129 4.86 15.16 -9.09
C HIS A 129 5.98 14.13 -8.93
N ALA A 130 6.97 14.40 -8.09
CA ALA A 130 8.06 13.46 -7.82
C ALA A 130 7.53 12.13 -7.25
N ILE A 131 6.62 12.17 -6.27
CA ILE A 131 6.03 10.96 -5.68
C ILE A 131 5.15 10.24 -6.71
N ALA A 132 4.36 10.96 -7.50
CA ALA A 132 3.53 10.39 -8.55
C ALA A 132 4.35 9.70 -9.66
N SER A 133 5.57 10.19 -9.90
CA SER A 133 6.49 9.63 -10.89
C SER A 133 7.18 8.35 -10.41
N SER A 134 7.67 8.31 -9.17
CA SER A 134 8.49 7.18 -8.67
C SER A 134 7.73 6.20 -7.78
N GLY A 135 6.76 6.68 -7.00
CA GLY A 135 5.99 5.90 -6.04
C GLY A 135 5.23 4.70 -6.62
N PRO A 136 4.65 4.76 -7.84
CA PRO A 136 3.93 3.63 -8.42
C PRO A 136 4.76 2.33 -8.51
N ALA A 137 6.08 2.44 -8.72
CA ALA A 137 6.95 1.26 -8.79
C ALA A 137 7.02 0.52 -7.45
N ASP A 138 7.14 1.24 -6.33
CA ASP A 138 7.20 0.65 -4.99
C ASP A 138 5.88 0.01 -4.58
N LEU A 139 4.75 0.65 -4.91
CA LEU A 139 3.42 0.09 -4.64
C LEU A 139 3.20 -1.23 -5.40
N ARG A 140 3.66 -1.32 -6.66
CA ARG A 140 3.60 -2.56 -7.44
C ARG A 140 4.54 -3.63 -6.89
N ALA A 141 5.76 -3.24 -6.48
CA ALA A 141 6.72 -4.17 -5.88
C ALA A 141 6.17 -4.82 -4.60
N PHE A 142 5.47 -4.04 -3.77
CA PHE A 142 4.79 -4.56 -2.58
C PHE A 142 3.73 -5.62 -2.92
N LEU A 143 2.86 -5.34 -3.90
CA LEU A 143 1.80 -6.27 -4.32
C LEU A 143 2.39 -7.58 -4.88
N VAL A 144 3.50 -7.49 -5.62
CA VAL A 144 4.24 -8.66 -6.11
C VAL A 144 4.78 -9.49 -4.95
N ALA A 145 5.42 -8.86 -3.97
CA ALA A 145 5.98 -9.55 -2.81
C ALA A 145 4.89 -10.32 -2.02
N LEU A 146 3.73 -9.68 -1.77
CA LEU A 146 2.61 -10.36 -1.10
C LEU A 146 2.06 -11.52 -1.92
N ARG A 147 1.94 -11.36 -3.25
CA ARG A 147 1.45 -12.42 -4.14
C ARG A 147 2.39 -13.62 -4.14
N ASP A 148 3.69 -13.38 -4.22
CA ASP A 148 4.69 -14.43 -4.27
C ASP A 148 4.74 -15.19 -2.93
N ARG A 149 4.57 -14.48 -1.80
CA ARG A 149 4.40 -15.10 -0.47
C ARG A 149 3.14 -15.94 -0.35
N ALA A 150 1.99 -15.41 -0.80
CA ALA A 150 0.73 -16.17 -0.84
C ALA A 150 0.87 -17.42 -1.74
N GLY A 151 1.67 -17.27 -2.81
CA GLY A 151 2.15 -18.28 -3.76
C GLY A 151 2.79 -19.51 -3.11
N GLY A 152 3.73 -19.26 -2.20
CA GLY A 152 4.54 -20.28 -1.53
C GLY A 152 3.79 -21.10 -0.47
N GLU A 153 2.81 -20.53 0.23
CA GLU A 153 2.05 -21.22 1.30
C GLU A 153 1.19 -22.39 0.80
N ALA A 154 0.89 -22.47 -0.50
CA ALA A 154 0.08 -23.55 -1.07
C ALA A 154 0.91 -24.80 -1.43
N ARG A 155 2.23 -24.81 -1.17
CA ARG A 155 3.16 -25.87 -1.58
C ARG A 155 3.78 -26.67 -0.43
N GLU A 156 3.38 -26.42 0.82
CA GLU A 156 3.69 -27.24 2.01
C GLU A 156 2.43 -27.93 2.52
#